data_AF-A0A962DV88-F1
#
_entry.id   AF-A0A962DV88-F1
#
_cell.length_a   1.000
_cell.length_b   1.000
_cell.length_c   1.000
_cell.angle_alpha   90.00
_cell.angle_beta   90.00
_cell.angle_gamma   90.00
#
_symmetry.space_group_name_H-M   'P 1'
#
loop_
_entity.id
_entity.type
_entity.pdbx_description
1 polymer ?
#
loop_
_entity_poly.entity_id
_entity_poly.type
_entity_poly.pdbx_seq_one_letter_code
_entity_poly.pdbx_strand_id
1 'polypeptide(L)'
;MSLLSRYITDLERMNPRCWSGILILLLGLGGSAAAQAPESPNPPTLHAQAVGDRIWYFRGESGQASAENQGYTSNAGFAVTDDGVLIFDALGTPALAQAMLEAIRTITDEPVRRVIVSHYHADHVYGLQV
;
A
#
# COMPACT_ATOMS: atom_id res chain seq x y z
N MET A 1 36.91 24.65 -19.80
CA MET A 1 35.51 25.13 -19.67
C MET A 1 34.59 23.92 -19.72
N SER A 2 33.88 23.63 -18.64
CA SER A 2 33.00 22.46 -18.53
C SER A 2 31.74 22.64 -19.38
N LEU A 3 31.17 21.53 -19.86
CA LEU A 3 29.93 21.50 -20.65
C LEU A 3 28.77 22.27 -19.99
N LEU A 4 28.72 22.28 -18.66
CA LEU A 4 27.76 23.05 -17.85
C LEU A 4 27.86 24.57 -18.08
N SER A 5 29.07 25.09 -18.27
CA SER A 5 29.27 26.53 -18.47
C SER A 5 28.78 27.02 -19.84
N ARG A 6 28.70 26.14 -20.85
CA ARG A 6 28.18 26.50 -22.18
C ARG A 6 26.65 26.53 -22.21
N TYR A 7 25.99 25.59 -21.52
CA TYR A 7 24.53 25.54 -21.44
C TYR A 7 23.90 26.76 -20.78
N ILE A 8 24.53 27.28 -19.72
CA ILE A 8 24.01 28.46 -18.99
C ILE A 8 24.12 29.73 -19.87
N THR A 9 25.21 29.88 -20.62
CA THR A 9 25.39 31.04 -21.51
C THR A 9 24.46 31.01 -22.72
N ASP A 10 24.08 29.82 -23.20
CA ASP A 10 23.15 29.67 -24.32
C ASP A 10 21.69 30.00 -23.92
N LEU A 11 21.31 29.75 -22.66
CA LEU A 11 20.00 30.13 -22.12
C LEU A 11 19.83 31.65 -21.97
N GLU A 12 20.89 32.37 -21.61
CA GLU A 12 20.87 33.83 -21.47
C GLU A 12 20.88 34.57 -22.82
N ARG A 13 21.28 33.91 -23.91
CA ARG A 13 21.30 34.46 -25.28
C ARG A 13 20.01 34.20 -26.07
N MET A 14 19.06 33.46 -25.51
CA MET A 14 17.78 33.20 -26.17
C MET A 14 16.94 34.49 -26.26
N ASN A 15 16.43 34.75 -27.46
CA ASN A 15 15.62 35.92 -27.79
C ASN A 15 14.36 36.00 -26.88
N PRO A 16 14.03 37.15 -26.27
CA PRO A 16 12.88 37.29 -25.37
C PRO A 16 11.52 36.97 -26.03
N ARG A 17 11.44 37.00 -27.36
CA ARG A 17 10.27 36.51 -28.13
C ARG A 17 10.06 34.99 -28.03
N CYS A 18 11.08 34.21 -27.67
CA CYS A 18 10.98 32.77 -27.44
C CYS A 18 10.37 32.44 -26.07
N TRP A 19 10.44 33.33 -25.09
CA TRP A 19 9.78 33.14 -23.79
C TRP A 19 8.25 33.19 -23.90
N SER A 20 7.72 34.09 -24.73
CA SER A 20 6.27 34.24 -24.88
C SER A 20 5.60 33.03 -25.55
N GLY A 21 6.30 32.34 -26.46
CA GLY A 21 5.79 31.13 -27.13
C GLY A 21 5.78 29.89 -26.22
N ILE A 22 6.76 29.77 -25.33
CA ILE A 22 6.87 28.65 -24.39
C ILE A 22 5.80 28.76 -23.28
N LEU A 23 5.46 29.97 -22.84
CA LEU A 23 4.45 30.20 -21.81
C LEU A 23 3.01 29.94 -22.30
N ILE A 24 2.71 30.23 -23.57
CA ILE A 24 1.38 30.00 -24.16
C ILE A 24 1.13 28.51 -24.42
N LEU A 25 2.17 27.73 -24.74
CA LEU A 25 2.06 26.27 -24.88
C LEU A 25 1.78 25.56 -23.54
N LEU A 26 2.16 26.16 -22.42
CA LEU A 26 1.91 25.63 -21.06
C LEU A 26 0.50 25.93 -20.53
N LEU A 27 -0.20 26.93 -21.07
CA LEU A 27 -1.54 27.34 -20.61
C LEU A 27 -2.69 26.69 -21.40
N GLY A 28 -2.42 26.06 -22.55
CA GLY A 28 -3.44 25.47 -23.43
C GLY A 28 -3.96 24.08 -23.06
N LEU A 29 -3.42 23.44 -22.01
CA LEU A 29 -3.77 22.07 -21.59
C LEU A 29 -4.75 22.02 -20.41
N GLY A 30 -5.43 23.13 -20.09
CA GLY A 30 -6.38 23.24 -18.98
C GLY A 30 -7.74 22.55 -19.18
N GLY A 31 -7.85 21.60 -20.11
CA GLY A 31 -9.03 20.75 -20.24
C GLY A 31 -9.01 19.66 -19.17
N SER A 32 -9.35 20.00 -17.92
CA SER A 32 -9.58 19.00 -16.88
C SER A 32 -10.82 18.18 -17.24
N ALA A 33 -10.63 17.10 -17.99
CA ALA A 33 -11.46 15.93 -17.75
C ALA A 33 -11.17 15.54 -16.30
N ALA A 34 -12.10 15.79 -15.39
CA ALA A 34 -12.05 15.21 -14.07
C ALA A 34 -12.03 13.69 -14.26
N ALA A 35 -10.84 13.10 -14.28
CA ALA A 35 -10.69 11.67 -14.13
C ALA A 35 -11.35 11.35 -12.79
N GLN A 36 -12.52 10.73 -12.83
CA GLN A 36 -13.13 10.15 -11.64
C GLN A 36 -12.07 9.21 -11.09
N ALA A 37 -11.53 9.56 -9.92
CA ALA A 37 -10.67 8.64 -9.19
C ALA A 37 -11.47 7.32 -9.10
N PRO A 38 -10.86 6.17 -9.44
CA PRO A 38 -11.53 4.90 -9.28
C PRO A 38 -12.08 4.83 -7.86
N GLU A 39 -13.35 4.45 -7.74
CA GLU A 39 -14.03 4.28 -6.46
C GLU A 39 -13.11 3.46 -5.54
N SER A 40 -12.82 4.01 -4.35
CA SER A 40 -11.98 3.29 -3.38
C SER A 40 -12.62 1.93 -3.15
N PRO A 41 -11.87 0.82 -3.32
CA PRO A 41 -12.43 -0.50 -3.03
C PRO A 41 -13.01 -0.51 -1.63
N ASN A 42 -14.15 -1.17 -1.44
CA ASN A 42 -14.65 -1.44 -0.08
C ASN A 42 -13.52 -2.11 0.72
N PRO A 43 -13.30 -1.71 1.98
CA PRO A 43 -12.27 -2.31 2.81
C PRO A 43 -12.50 -3.83 2.86
N PRO A 44 -11.41 -4.63 2.79
CA PRO A 44 -11.54 -6.07 2.78
C PRO A 44 -12.14 -6.53 4.11
N THR A 45 -13.01 -7.55 4.06
CA THR A 45 -13.50 -8.23 5.26
C THR A 45 -12.79 -9.57 5.39
N LEU A 46 -12.09 -9.79 6.51
CA LEU A 46 -11.34 -11.02 6.72
C LEU A 46 -12.06 -11.96 7.69
N HIS A 47 -12.03 -13.25 7.39
CA HIS A 47 -12.60 -14.30 8.22
C HIS A 47 -11.50 -15.19 8.78
N ALA A 48 -11.32 -15.15 10.10
CA ALA A 48 -10.38 -16.01 10.79
C ALA A 48 -10.91 -17.45 10.85
N GLN A 49 -10.08 -18.40 10.46
CA GLN A 49 -10.38 -19.83 10.53
C GLN A 49 -9.62 -20.46 11.70
N ALA A 50 -10.34 -21.06 12.63
CA ALA A 50 -9.73 -21.75 13.77
C ALA A 50 -8.98 -23.00 13.30
N VAL A 51 -7.77 -23.18 13.80
CA VAL A 51 -6.95 -24.40 13.62
C VAL A 51 -6.61 -25.09 14.94
N GLY A 52 -6.97 -24.47 16.07
CA GLY A 52 -6.93 -25.02 17.42
C GLY A 52 -7.61 -24.07 18.40
N ASP A 53 -7.59 -24.40 19.69
CA ASP A 53 -8.33 -23.67 20.73
C ASP A 53 -7.96 -22.18 20.82
N ARG A 54 -6.70 -21.87 20.53
CA ARG A 54 -6.12 -20.53 20.68
C ARG A 54 -5.34 -20.09 19.44
N ILE A 55 -5.61 -20.70 18.28
CA ILE A 55 -4.85 -20.50 17.05
C ILE A 55 -5.79 -20.39 15.85
N TRP A 56 -5.58 -19.35 15.05
CA TRP A 56 -6.37 -19.06 13.85
C TRP A 56 -5.48 -18.64 12.70
N TYR A 57 -6.03 -18.68 11.48
CA TYR A 57 -5.40 -18.12 10.30
C TYR A 57 -6.41 -17.47 9.34
N PHE A 58 -5.92 -16.54 8.54
CA PHE A 58 -6.59 -15.89 7.43
C PHE A 58 -6.10 -16.52 6.14
N ARG A 59 -7.04 -17.03 5.34
CA ARG A 59 -6.73 -17.69 4.07
C ARG A 59 -6.75 -16.69 2.92
N GLY A 60 -5.58 -16.43 2.33
CA GLY A 60 -5.45 -15.63 1.12
C GLY A 60 -6.01 -16.34 -0.12
N GLU A 61 -6.26 -15.53 -1.14
CA GLU A 61 -6.73 -16.00 -2.44
C GLU A 61 -5.58 -16.50 -3.30
N SER A 62 -5.86 -17.51 -4.13
CA SER A 62 -4.89 -17.99 -5.12
C SER A 62 -4.86 -17.07 -6.33
N GLY A 63 -3.67 -16.69 -6.78
CA GLY A 63 -3.50 -15.85 -7.96
C GLY A 63 -2.43 -14.78 -7.77
N GLN A 64 -2.28 -13.93 -8.78
CA GLN A 64 -1.42 -12.75 -8.68
C GLN A 64 -2.16 -11.63 -7.95
N ALA A 65 -1.40 -10.75 -7.29
CA ALA A 65 -1.97 -9.55 -6.69
C ALA A 65 -2.65 -8.70 -7.76
N SER A 66 -3.90 -8.31 -7.51
CA SER A 66 -4.73 -7.55 -8.44
C SER A 66 -5.57 -6.54 -7.67
N ALA A 67 -6.22 -5.62 -8.40
CA ALA A 67 -7.21 -4.73 -7.80
C ALA A 67 -8.42 -5.49 -7.26
N GLU A 68 -8.77 -6.63 -7.87
CA GLU A 68 -9.92 -7.47 -7.50
C GLU A 68 -9.71 -8.13 -6.13
N ASN A 69 -8.56 -8.77 -5.91
CA ASN A 69 -8.23 -9.38 -4.61
C ASN A 69 -7.57 -8.41 -3.63
N GLN A 70 -7.39 -7.14 -4.02
CA GLN A 70 -6.77 -6.09 -3.20
C GLN A 70 -5.38 -6.46 -2.64
N GLY A 71 -4.66 -7.36 -3.33
CA GLY A 71 -3.38 -7.90 -2.88
C GLY A 71 -3.47 -9.00 -1.81
N TYR A 72 -4.66 -9.58 -1.57
CA TYR A 72 -4.88 -10.62 -0.57
C TYR A 72 -4.46 -12.01 -1.08
N THR A 73 -3.17 -12.17 -1.38
CA THR A 73 -2.63 -13.39 -2.01
C THR A 73 -1.88 -14.31 -1.06
N SER A 74 -1.82 -13.97 0.23
CA SER A 74 -1.05 -14.70 1.23
C SER A 74 -1.85 -14.99 2.49
N ASN A 75 -1.45 -16.04 3.20
CA ASN A 75 -2.04 -16.38 4.49
C ASN A 75 -1.33 -15.61 5.60
N ALA A 76 -2.08 -15.23 6.62
CA ALA A 76 -1.53 -14.76 7.90
C ALA A 76 -2.15 -15.55 9.05
N GLY A 77 -1.44 -15.66 10.16
CA GLY A 77 -1.88 -16.40 11.34
C GLY A 77 -1.89 -15.54 12.59
N PHE A 78 -2.65 -15.95 13.61
CA PHE A 78 -2.45 -15.43 14.95
C PHE A 78 -2.77 -16.46 16.03
N ALA A 79 -2.16 -16.26 17.19
CA ALA A 79 -2.45 -17.01 18.40
C ALA A 79 -2.75 -16.04 19.55
N VAL A 80 -3.75 -16.39 20.36
CA VAL A 80 -4.06 -15.67 21.60
C VAL A 80 -3.31 -16.36 22.74
N THR A 81 -2.27 -15.72 23.26
CA THR A 81 -1.46 -16.23 24.38
C THR A 81 -1.86 -15.55 25.68
N ASP A 82 -1.30 -15.99 26.82
CA ASP A 82 -1.55 -15.36 28.11
C ASP A 82 -0.90 -13.98 28.23
N ASP A 83 0.10 -13.68 27.38
CA ASP A 83 0.75 -12.38 27.31
C ASP A 83 0.07 -11.42 26.31
N GLY A 84 -0.84 -11.92 25.47
CA GLY A 84 -1.53 -11.17 24.42
C GLY A 84 -1.48 -11.87 23.06
N VAL A 85 -1.81 -11.14 21.99
CA VAL A 85 -1.88 -11.69 20.63
C VAL A 85 -0.50 -11.69 19.97
N LEU A 86 -0.12 -12.84 19.41
CA LEU A 86 1.01 -13.04 18.51
C LEU A 86 0.48 -13.18 17.08
N ILE A 87 0.91 -12.32 16.17
CA ILE A 87 0.59 -12.39 14.74
C ILE A 87 1.76 -13.01 13.99
N PHE A 88 1.47 -13.83 12.98
CA PHE A 88 2.41 -14.39 12.02
C PHE A 88 2.06 -13.87 10.62
N ASP A 89 2.94 -13.05 10.06
CA ASP A 89 2.79 -12.25 8.82
C ASP A 89 1.74 -11.14 8.89
N ALA A 90 2.04 -10.00 8.24
CA ALA A 90 1.26 -8.77 8.35
C ALA A 90 0.31 -8.49 7.17
N LEU A 91 0.22 -9.42 6.20
CA LEU A 91 -0.46 -9.26 4.92
C LEU A 91 0.16 -8.18 4.01
N GLY A 92 -0.32 -8.15 2.76
CA GLY A 92 0.30 -7.41 1.65
C GLY A 92 -0.11 -5.95 1.50
N THR A 93 -1.08 -5.46 2.27
CA THR A 93 -1.53 -4.07 2.19
C THR A 93 -1.96 -3.53 3.56
N PRO A 94 -1.94 -2.20 3.77
CA PRO A 94 -2.44 -1.59 5.00
C PRO A 94 -3.93 -1.84 5.23
N ALA A 95 -4.73 -1.87 4.16
CA ALA A 95 -6.16 -2.16 4.24
C ALA A 95 -6.41 -3.59 4.76
N LEU A 96 -5.61 -4.57 4.30
CA LEU A 96 -5.68 -5.94 4.79
C LEU A 96 -5.23 -6.07 6.24
N ALA A 97 -4.16 -5.37 6.64
CA ALA A 97 -3.70 -5.37 8.02
C ALA A 97 -4.77 -4.77 8.97
N GLN A 98 -5.41 -3.67 8.58
CA GLN A 98 -6.51 -3.07 9.33
C GLN A 98 -7.69 -4.05 9.48
N ALA A 99 -8.11 -4.67 8.38
CA ALA A 99 -9.17 -5.68 8.39
C ALA A 99 -8.82 -6.90 9.24
N MET A 100 -7.55 -7.32 9.25
CA MET A 100 -7.06 -8.39 10.10
C MET A 100 -7.17 -8.03 11.58
N LEU A 101 -6.76 -6.82 11.96
CA LEU A 101 -6.89 -6.34 13.34
C LEU A 101 -8.36 -6.25 13.76
N GLU A 102 -9.25 -5.78 12.90
CA GLU A 102 -10.70 -5.75 13.15
C GLU A 102 -11.26 -7.17 13.35
N ALA A 103 -10.89 -8.12 12.49
CA ALA A 103 -11.29 -9.52 12.64
C ALA A 103 -10.76 -10.14 13.95
N ILE A 104 -9.50 -9.90 14.33
CA ILE A 104 -8.93 -10.34 15.60
C ILE A 104 -9.72 -9.78 16.78
N ARG A 105 -10.15 -8.52 16.71
CA ARG A 105 -10.95 -7.85 17.77
C ARG A 105 -12.32 -8.48 17.98
N THR A 106 -12.87 -9.16 16.97
CA THR A 106 -14.11 -9.93 17.17
C THR A 106 -13.91 -11.21 18.00
N ILE A 107 -12.66 -11.65 18.17
CA ILE A 107 -12.30 -12.90 18.85
C ILE A 107 -11.74 -12.63 20.24
N THR A 108 -10.98 -11.54 20.42
CA THR A 108 -10.33 -11.22 21.69
C THR A 108 -10.10 -9.72 21.90
N ASP A 109 -10.14 -9.31 23.17
CA ASP A 109 -9.77 -7.97 23.60
C ASP A 109 -8.28 -7.84 23.96
N GLU A 110 -7.50 -8.93 23.93
CA GLU A 110 -6.07 -8.90 24.24
C GLU A 110 -5.29 -7.98 23.28
N PRO A 111 -4.28 -7.25 23.75
CA PRO A 111 -3.43 -6.42 22.89
C PRO A 111 -2.54 -7.28 21.98
N VAL A 112 -2.29 -6.81 20.75
CA VAL A 112 -1.24 -7.37 19.91
C VAL A 112 0.11 -7.01 20.51
N ARG A 113 0.93 -8.01 20.82
CA ARG A 113 2.24 -7.82 21.47
C ARG A 113 3.41 -8.04 20.54
N ARG A 114 3.26 -8.93 19.57
CA ARG A 114 4.34 -9.37 18.71
C ARG A 114 3.79 -9.69 17.33
N VAL A 115 4.59 -9.36 16.33
CA VAL A 115 4.41 -9.78 14.93
C VAL A 115 5.67 -10.52 14.53
N ILE A 116 5.54 -11.75 14.07
CA ILE A 116 6.61 -12.51 13.43
C ILE A 116 6.38 -12.44 11.94
N VAL A 117 7.40 -12.03 11.21
CA VAL A 117 7.39 -12.07 9.75
C VAL A 117 8.22 -13.25 9.30
N SER A 118 7.65 -14.07 8.43
CA SER A 118 8.29 -15.27 7.90
C SER A 118 9.46 -14.94 6.97
N HIS A 119 9.28 -13.96 6.07
CA HIS A 119 10.30 -13.50 5.13
C HIS A 119 9.94 -12.12 4.53
N TYR A 120 10.81 -11.58 3.67
CA TYR A 120 10.77 -10.17 3.26
C TYR A 120 9.79 -9.84 2.12
N HIS A 121 9.06 -10.80 1.56
CA HIS A 121 8.19 -10.52 0.42
C HIS A 121 7.01 -9.63 0.83
N ALA A 122 6.57 -8.81 -0.13
CA ALA A 122 5.63 -7.70 0.08
C ALA A 122 4.32 -8.16 0.73
N ASP A 123 3.84 -9.35 0.37
CA ASP A 123 2.62 -9.98 0.86
C ASP A 123 2.67 -10.37 2.35
N HIS A 124 3.84 -10.28 2.99
CA HIS A 124 4.05 -10.55 4.41
C HIS A 124 4.43 -9.30 5.23
N VAL A 125 4.98 -8.26 4.60
CA VAL A 125 5.60 -7.12 5.30
C VAL A 125 4.91 -5.78 5.11
N TYR A 126 4.14 -5.59 4.03
CA TYR A 126 3.58 -4.26 3.74
C TYR A 126 2.48 -3.83 4.70
N GLY A 127 1.82 -4.75 5.38
CA GLY A 127 0.87 -4.41 6.44
C GLY A 127 1.49 -3.89 7.74
N LEU A 128 2.82 -3.96 7.93
CA LEU A 128 3.49 -3.54 9.17
C LEU A 128 3.42 -2.03 9.48
N GLN A 129 2.95 -1.22 8.52
CA GLN A 129 2.81 0.22 8.68
C GLN A 129 1.52 0.65 9.42
N VAL A 130 0.68 -0.31 9.82
CA VAL A 130 -0.56 -0.11 10.60
C VAL A 130 -0.26 -0.41 12.07
#